data_AF-A0A3B9P3J5-F1
#
_entry.id   AF-A0A3B9P3J5-F1
#
_cell.length_a   1.000
_cell.length_b   1.000
_cell.length_c   1.000
_cell.angle_alpha   90.00
_cell.angle_beta   90.00
_cell.angle_gamma   90.00
#
_symmetry.space_group_name_H-M   'P 1'
#
loop_
_entity.id
_entity.type
_entity.pdbx_description
1 polymer ?
#
loop_
_entity_poly.entity_id
_entity_poly.type
_entity_poly.pdbx_seq_one_letter_code
_entity_poly.pdbx_strand_id
1 'polypeptide(L)'
;MILRSILGIAALTAVLWLFSSNKKAINWWMVLKGLGLQFILALGVLKVPGVSWAFEKFSLAAVTLLDFTREGSTFLFGSLITDTTGFGYLFAFQVLPTVIFFSAVTSLLYYFGILQKVVKAMAWVMQKTLRLSGAESLAAAGNIFIGQTEAPLLVKPYITKMSRSELLSLMAGGMATIAGGVLAAYIGYLGGDDPERQLFFAKHLLTASVLSAPAALISAKILLPETEDVEVVAEISSQEMGSNALDAISNGTTEGVKLAVNV
;
A
#
# COMPACT_ATOMS: atom_id res chain seq x y z
N MET A 1 18.04 -0.93 -24.17
CA MET A 1 17.23 -0.62 -22.97
C MET A 1 16.88 -1.89 -22.19
N ILE A 2 16.28 -2.90 -22.82
CA ILE A 2 15.88 -4.17 -22.17
C ILE A 2 17.02 -4.88 -21.44
N LEU A 3 18.20 -5.02 -22.06
CA LEU A 3 19.36 -5.67 -21.42
C LEU A 3 19.77 -4.98 -20.11
N ARG A 4 19.71 -3.65 -20.05
CA ARG A 4 20.03 -2.89 -18.83
C ARG A 4 18.99 -3.14 -17.73
N SER A 5 17.72 -3.25 -18.08
CA SER A 5 16.64 -3.59 -17.13
C SER A 5 16.79 -5.00 -16.57
N ILE A 6 17.11 -5.98 -17.42
CA ILE A 6 17.35 -7.37 -16.98
C ILE A 6 18.58 -7.43 -16.06
N LEU A 7 19.67 -6.75 -16.44
CA LEU A 7 20.86 -6.65 -15.59
C LEU A 7 20.57 -5.97 -14.25
N GLY A 8 19.71 -4.95 -14.22
CA GLY A 8 19.29 -4.29 -13.00
C GLY A 8 18.53 -5.22 -12.05
N ILE A 9 17.54 -5.97 -12.55
CA ILE A 9 16.81 -6.97 -11.76
C ILE A 9 17.78 -8.04 -11.26
N ALA A 10 18.64 -8.58 -12.14
CA ALA A 10 19.63 -9.58 -11.75
C ALA A 10 20.60 -9.07 -10.68
N ALA A 11 21.06 -7.82 -10.78
CA ALA A 11 21.95 -7.20 -9.80
C ALA A 11 21.25 -7.02 -8.44
N LEU A 12 20.02 -6.52 -8.41
CA LEU A 12 19.25 -6.38 -7.16
C LEU A 12 18.97 -7.74 -6.52
N THR A 13 18.57 -8.74 -7.32
CA THR A 13 18.39 -10.11 -6.85
C THR A 13 19.70 -10.71 -6.35
N ALA A 14 20.84 -10.42 -6.99
CA ALA A 14 22.16 -10.88 -6.54
C ALA A 14 22.56 -10.24 -5.20
N VAL A 15 22.25 -8.96 -4.98
CA VAL A 15 22.45 -8.30 -3.68
C VAL A 15 21.61 -9.00 -2.61
N LEU A 16 20.31 -9.21 -2.85
CA LEU A 16 19.44 -9.93 -1.91
C LEU A 16 19.97 -11.34 -1.61
N TRP A 17 20.41 -12.07 -2.64
CA TRP A 17 21.00 -13.40 -2.48
C TRP A 17 22.31 -13.38 -1.69
N LEU A 18 23.15 -12.37 -1.86
CA LEU A 18 24.41 -12.23 -1.14
C LEU A 18 24.18 -12.10 0.37
N PHE A 19 23.19 -11.29 0.75
CA PHE A 19 22.78 -11.03 2.14
C PHE A 19 21.75 -12.03 2.69
N SER A 20 21.41 -13.09 1.94
CA SER A 20 20.47 -14.11 2.38
C SER A 20 20.99 -14.90 3.58
N SER A 21 20.14 -15.10 4.59
CA SER A 21 20.44 -15.90 5.79
C SER A 21 20.69 -17.38 5.47
N ASN A 22 20.03 -17.92 4.44
CA ASN A 22 20.15 -19.32 4.03
C ASN A 22 19.94 -19.47 2.52
N LYS A 23 21.03 -19.31 1.76
CA LYS A 23 21.04 -19.36 0.29
C LYS A 23 20.48 -20.66 -0.30
N LYS A 24 20.49 -21.77 0.44
CA LYS A 24 19.99 -23.08 -0.02
C LYS A 24 18.48 -23.23 0.15
N ALA A 25 17.88 -22.49 1.08
CA ALA A 25 16.44 -22.54 1.35
C ALA A 25 15.62 -21.60 0.44
N ILE A 26 16.28 -20.78 -0.39
CA ILE A 26 15.59 -19.86 -1.30
C ILE A 26 14.76 -20.65 -2.32
N ASN A 27 13.45 -20.41 -2.30
CA ASN A 27 12.55 -20.96 -3.30
C ASN A 27 12.55 -20.12 -4.58
N TRP A 28 13.47 -20.41 -5.50
CA TRP A 28 13.58 -19.68 -6.77
C TRP A 28 12.33 -19.75 -7.65
N TRP A 29 11.49 -20.78 -7.49
CA TRP A 29 10.23 -20.87 -8.21
C TRP A 29 9.22 -19.83 -7.72
N MET A 30 9.18 -19.56 -6.40
CA MET A 30 8.39 -18.46 -5.82
C MET A 30 8.92 -17.11 -6.33
N VAL A 31 10.23 -16.90 -6.33
CA VAL A 31 10.86 -15.66 -6.82
C VAL A 31 10.48 -15.39 -8.29
N LEU A 32 10.63 -16.39 -9.16
CA LEU A 32 10.27 -16.27 -10.57
C LEU A 32 8.77 -16.00 -10.77
N LYS A 33 7.89 -16.62 -9.97
CA LYS A 33 6.46 -16.35 -10.02
C LYS A 33 6.10 -14.95 -9.53
N GLY A 34 6.78 -14.44 -8.50
CA GLY A 34 6.57 -13.07 -8.01
C GLY A 34 7.02 -12.02 -9.02
N LEU A 35 8.20 -12.22 -9.64
CA LEU A 35 8.63 -11.39 -10.76
C LEU A 35 7.64 -11.47 -11.92
N GLY A 36 7.18 -12.68 -12.28
CA GLY A 36 6.15 -12.89 -13.29
C GLY A 36 4.85 -12.17 -12.98
N LEU A 37 4.38 -12.22 -11.72
CA LEU A 37 3.20 -11.50 -11.25
C LEU A 37 3.38 -9.99 -11.39
N GLN A 38 4.54 -9.45 -11.02
CA GLN A 38 4.86 -8.03 -11.25
C GLN A 38 4.80 -7.65 -12.72
N PHE A 39 5.41 -8.45 -13.61
CA PHE A 39 5.36 -8.18 -15.04
C PHE A 39 3.94 -8.25 -15.60
N ILE A 40 3.14 -9.24 -15.18
CA ILE A 40 1.74 -9.38 -15.61
C ILE A 40 0.92 -8.18 -15.14
N LEU A 41 1.06 -7.77 -13.87
CA LEU A 41 0.36 -6.61 -13.34
C LEU A 41 0.79 -5.32 -14.04
N ALA A 42 2.09 -5.12 -14.25
CA ALA A 42 2.62 -3.95 -14.93
C ALA A 42 2.13 -3.86 -16.39
N LEU A 43 2.17 -4.96 -17.13
CA LEU A 43 1.66 -5.02 -18.50
C LEU A 43 0.14 -4.85 -18.54
N GLY A 44 -0.58 -5.43 -17.59
CA GLY A 44 -2.02 -5.22 -17.42
C GLY A 44 -2.33 -3.73 -17.30
N VAL A 45 -1.76 -3.06 -16.30
CA VAL A 45 -2.05 -1.65 -16.01
C VAL A 45 -1.54 -0.69 -17.09
N LEU A 46 -0.38 -0.95 -17.69
CA LEU A 46 0.26 -0.01 -18.62
C LEU A 46 -0.04 -0.26 -20.11
N LYS A 47 -0.42 -1.49 -20.49
CA LYS A 47 -0.57 -1.86 -21.92
C LYS A 47 -1.95 -2.37 -22.28
N VAL A 48 -2.69 -2.98 -21.36
CA VAL A 48 -4.02 -3.54 -21.67
C VAL A 48 -5.06 -2.41 -21.53
N PRO A 49 -5.74 -1.97 -22.62
CA PRO A 49 -6.58 -0.78 -22.59
C PRO A 49 -7.70 -0.83 -21.55
N GLY A 50 -8.36 -1.99 -21.39
CA GLY A 50 -9.45 -2.15 -20.41
C GLY A 50 -8.97 -2.05 -18.96
N VAL A 51 -7.80 -2.63 -18.64
CA VAL A 51 -7.22 -2.56 -17.29
C VAL A 51 -6.65 -1.18 -17.01
N SER A 52 -5.96 -0.58 -17.98
CA SER A 52 -5.48 0.80 -17.92
C SER A 52 -6.60 1.78 -17.64
N TRP A 53 -7.72 1.66 -18.36
CA TRP A 53 -8.90 2.50 -18.17
C TRP A 53 -9.50 2.33 -16.77
N ALA A 54 -9.62 1.09 -16.28
CA ALA A 54 -10.11 0.83 -14.92
C ALA A 54 -9.18 1.44 -13.85
N PHE A 55 -7.86 1.32 -14.04
CA PHE A 55 -6.86 1.93 -13.15
C PHE A 55 -6.89 3.46 -13.21
N GLU A 56 -7.14 4.06 -14.37
CA GLU A 56 -7.32 5.50 -14.51
C GLU A 56 -8.57 5.97 -13.75
N LYS A 57 -9.68 5.22 -13.81
CA LYS A 57 -10.88 5.53 -13.01
C LYS A 57 -10.63 5.42 -11.51
N PHE A 58 -9.88 4.40 -11.09
CA PHE A 58 -9.47 4.27 -9.70
C PHE A 58 -8.54 5.42 -9.25
N SER A 59 -7.60 5.80 -10.11
CA SER A 59 -6.68 6.93 -9.87
C SER A 59 -7.45 8.25 -9.78
N LEU A 60 -8.43 8.46 -10.66
CA LEU A 60 -9.31 9.63 -10.62
C LEU A 60 -10.11 9.67 -9.31
N ALA A 61 -10.66 8.54 -8.87
CA ALA A 61 -11.36 8.47 -7.58
C ALA A 61 -10.44 8.84 -6.41
N ALA A 62 -9.17 8.41 -6.44
CA ALA A 62 -8.18 8.81 -5.45
C ALA A 62 -7.91 10.31 -5.47
N VAL A 63 -7.75 10.92 -6.67
CA VAL A 63 -7.57 12.38 -6.84
C VAL A 63 -8.78 13.16 -6.34
N THR A 64 -10.00 12.75 -6.70
CA THR A 64 -11.24 13.39 -6.21
C THR A 64 -11.35 13.33 -4.69
N LEU A 65 -10.85 12.26 -4.08
CA LEU A 65 -10.78 12.15 -2.62
C LEU A 65 -9.85 13.21 -1.99
N LEU A 66 -8.80 13.62 -2.71
CA LEU A 66 -7.89 14.69 -2.29
C LEU A 66 -8.58 16.04 -2.39
N ASP A 67 -9.39 16.25 -3.42
CA ASP A 67 -10.17 17.48 -3.58
C ASP A 67 -11.15 17.65 -2.41
N PHE A 68 -11.86 16.60 -2.00
CA PHE A 68 -12.71 16.65 -0.80
C PHE A 68 -11.92 16.96 0.48
N THR A 69 -10.71 16.41 0.60
CA THR A 69 -9.82 16.74 1.72
C THR A 69 -9.41 18.22 1.67
N ARG A 70 -9.12 18.76 0.48
CA ARG A 70 -8.73 20.15 0.28
C ARG A 70 -9.86 21.10 0.65
N GLU A 71 -11.11 20.77 0.32
CA GLU A 71 -12.29 21.54 0.75
C GLU A 71 -12.40 21.56 2.28
N GLY A 72 -12.29 20.40 2.94
CA GLY A 72 -12.32 20.31 4.40
C GLY A 72 -11.16 21.07 5.07
N SER A 73 -9.98 21.03 4.47
CA SER A 73 -8.80 21.77 4.95
C SER A 73 -8.95 23.28 4.72
N THR A 74 -9.58 23.70 3.62
CA THR A 74 -9.85 25.12 3.32
C THR A 74 -10.83 25.68 4.34
N PHE A 75 -11.85 24.91 4.68
CA PHE A 75 -12.80 25.26 5.72
C PHE A 75 -12.11 25.47 7.10
N LEU A 76 -11.15 24.62 7.47
CA LEU A 76 -10.46 24.71 8.76
C LEU A 76 -9.36 25.78 8.80
N PHE A 77 -8.56 25.89 7.75
CA PHE A 77 -7.30 26.65 7.77
C PHE A 77 -7.28 27.87 6.83
N GLY A 78 -8.27 28.02 5.95
CA GLY A 78 -8.45 29.18 5.08
C GLY A 78 -7.22 29.51 4.25
N SER A 79 -6.70 30.73 4.40
CA SER A 79 -5.58 31.25 3.60
C SER A 79 -4.26 30.52 3.82
N LEU A 80 -4.08 29.79 4.94
CA LEU A 80 -2.86 29.02 5.19
C LEU A 80 -2.61 27.91 4.17
N ILE A 81 -3.66 27.48 3.46
CA ILE A 81 -3.51 26.47 2.40
C ILE A 81 -3.73 27.02 0.99
N THR A 82 -4.46 28.14 0.85
CA THR A 82 -4.75 28.72 -0.47
C THR A 82 -3.72 29.76 -0.92
N ASP A 83 -3.04 30.43 0.00
CA ASP A 83 -2.00 31.41 -0.32
C ASP A 83 -0.60 30.77 -0.35
N THR A 84 -0.32 30.09 -1.46
CA THR A 84 1.01 29.51 -1.75
C THR A 84 2.03 30.56 -2.21
N THR A 85 1.60 31.78 -2.51
CA THR A 85 2.48 32.88 -2.95
C THR A 85 3.09 33.63 -1.78
N GLY A 86 2.34 33.84 -0.70
CA GLY A 86 2.80 34.51 0.51
C GLY A 86 3.52 33.55 1.48
N PHE A 87 2.90 32.40 1.75
CA PHE A 87 3.39 31.45 2.76
C PHE A 87 4.17 30.25 2.19
N GLY A 88 4.11 30.04 0.87
CA GLY A 88 4.65 28.83 0.24
C GLY A 88 3.81 27.58 0.51
N TYR A 89 4.35 26.41 0.17
CA TYR A 89 3.69 25.14 0.41
C TYR A 89 3.85 24.71 1.88
N LEU A 90 2.82 24.96 2.70
CA LEU A 90 2.82 24.59 4.11
C LEU A 90 2.45 23.12 4.29
N PHE A 91 3.48 22.25 4.35
CA PHE A 91 3.32 20.81 4.50
C PHE A 91 2.33 20.41 5.61
N ALA A 92 2.44 21.02 6.79
CA ALA A 92 1.60 20.68 7.93
C ALA A 92 0.10 20.87 7.68
N PHE A 93 -0.30 21.87 6.88
CA PHE A 93 -1.71 22.17 6.63
C PHE A 93 -2.22 21.61 5.30
N GLN A 94 -1.33 21.22 4.39
CA GLN A 94 -1.71 20.70 3.07
C GLN A 94 -1.60 19.17 2.96
N VAL A 95 -0.74 18.54 3.77
CA VAL A 95 -0.46 17.09 3.71
C VAL A 95 -1.06 16.33 4.88
N LEU A 96 -0.88 16.82 6.11
CA LEU A 96 -1.33 16.10 7.31
C LEU A 96 -2.86 15.91 7.39
N PRO A 97 -3.72 16.87 6.97
CA PRO A 97 -5.16 16.65 6.92
C PRO A 97 -5.58 15.49 6.01
N THR A 98 -4.79 15.19 4.99
CA THR A 98 -5.04 14.05 4.09
C THR A 98 -4.86 12.72 4.81
N VAL A 99 -3.90 12.61 5.73
CA VAL A 99 -3.75 11.43 6.58
C VAL A 99 -5.00 11.22 7.44
N ILE A 100 -5.51 12.28 8.05
CA ILE A 100 -6.72 12.26 8.88
C ILE A 100 -7.93 11.80 8.06
N PHE A 101 -8.14 12.42 6.89
CA PHE A 101 -9.27 12.11 6.02
C PHE A 101 -9.22 10.66 5.49
N PHE A 102 -8.06 10.20 5.00
CA PHE A 102 -7.91 8.84 4.52
C PHE A 102 -8.09 7.80 5.63
N SER A 103 -7.66 8.09 6.85
CA SER A 103 -7.89 7.20 7.99
C SER A 103 -9.38 7.06 8.30
N ALA A 104 -10.13 8.17 8.26
CA ALA A 104 -11.59 8.17 8.42
C ALA A 104 -12.31 7.37 7.32
N VAL A 105 -11.94 7.58 6.04
CA VAL A 105 -12.53 6.82 4.91
C VAL A 105 -12.17 5.34 4.98
N THR A 106 -10.92 5.01 5.29
CA THR A 106 -10.47 3.62 5.41
C THR A 106 -11.23 2.91 6.52
N SER A 107 -11.41 3.56 7.67
CA SER A 107 -12.23 3.07 8.77
C SER A 107 -13.68 2.82 8.35
N LEU A 108 -14.28 3.74 7.60
CA LEU A 108 -15.64 3.58 7.07
C LEU A 108 -15.76 2.40 6.08
N LEU A 109 -14.79 2.25 5.17
CA LEU A 109 -14.74 1.13 4.22
C LEU A 109 -14.55 -0.21 4.92
N TYR A 110 -13.83 -0.21 6.05
CA TYR A 110 -13.69 -1.36 6.91
C TYR A 110 -15.01 -1.67 7.64
N TYR A 111 -15.69 -0.67 8.20
CA TYR A 111 -17.00 -0.85 8.82
C TYR A 111 -18.02 -1.48 7.85
N PHE A 112 -18.04 -1.05 6.58
CA PHE A 112 -18.92 -1.62 5.56
C PHE A 112 -18.49 -2.99 4.99
N GLY A 113 -17.35 -3.53 5.41
CA GLY A 113 -16.88 -4.83 4.89
C GLY A 113 -16.28 -4.78 3.48
N ILE A 114 -16.12 -3.58 2.89
CA ILE A 114 -15.64 -3.43 1.50
C ILE A 114 -14.15 -3.71 1.44
N LEU A 115 -13.37 -3.09 2.34
CA LEU A 115 -11.92 -3.23 2.35
C LEU A 115 -11.52 -4.69 2.60
N GLN A 116 -12.22 -5.39 3.50
CA GLN A 116 -11.99 -6.80 3.79
C GLN A 116 -12.20 -7.69 2.57
N LYS A 117 -13.21 -7.41 1.73
CA LYS A 117 -13.44 -8.18 0.49
C LYS A 117 -12.30 -7.99 -0.51
N VAL A 118 -11.85 -6.75 -0.69
CA VAL A 118 -10.73 -6.42 -1.59
C VAL A 118 -9.43 -7.08 -1.10
N VAL A 119 -9.10 -6.91 0.18
CA VAL A 119 -7.89 -7.48 0.78
C VAL A 119 -7.94 -9.01 0.73
N LYS A 120 -9.09 -9.67 1.03
CA LYS A 120 -9.23 -11.14 0.88
C LYS A 120 -8.99 -11.60 -0.55
N ALA A 121 -9.53 -10.91 -1.54
CA ALA A 121 -9.35 -11.28 -2.94
C ALA A 121 -7.87 -11.18 -3.36
N MET A 122 -7.18 -10.11 -2.96
CA MET A 122 -5.77 -9.92 -3.26
C MET A 122 -4.87 -10.91 -2.51
N ALA A 123 -5.15 -11.14 -1.22
CA ALA A 123 -4.46 -12.14 -0.43
C ALA A 123 -4.60 -13.53 -1.05
N TRP A 124 -5.80 -13.90 -1.52
CA TRP A 124 -6.03 -15.16 -2.22
C TRP A 124 -5.19 -15.28 -3.50
N VAL A 125 -5.06 -14.21 -4.29
CA VAL A 125 -4.18 -14.19 -5.46
C VAL A 125 -2.72 -14.42 -5.06
N MET A 126 -2.24 -13.72 -4.02
CA MET A 126 -0.87 -13.88 -3.51
C MET A 126 -0.61 -15.29 -2.99
N GLN A 127 -1.54 -15.86 -2.22
CA GLN A 127 -1.44 -17.24 -1.73
C GLN A 127 -1.36 -18.26 -2.88
N LYS A 128 -2.23 -18.13 -3.89
CA LYS A 128 -2.26 -19.07 -5.01
C LYS A 128 -1.03 -18.97 -5.90
N THR A 129 -0.54 -17.75 -6.12
CA THR A 129 0.62 -17.51 -7.00
C THR A 129 1.94 -17.79 -6.29
N LEU A 130 2.10 -17.28 -5.07
CA LEU A 130 3.37 -17.29 -4.34
C LEU A 130 3.47 -18.38 -3.27
N ARG A 131 2.37 -19.06 -2.91
CA ARG A 131 2.33 -20.08 -1.82
C ARG A 131 2.76 -19.52 -0.45
N LEU A 132 2.30 -18.32 -0.15
CA LEU A 132 2.53 -17.65 1.13
C LEU A 132 1.46 -18.02 2.15
N SER A 133 1.72 -17.69 3.41
CA SER A 133 0.78 -17.91 4.50
C SER A 133 -0.46 -17.01 4.37
N GLY A 134 -1.49 -17.33 5.15
CA GLY A 134 -2.66 -16.49 5.38
C GLY A 134 -2.31 -15.06 5.75
N ALA A 135 -1.58 -14.94 6.86
CA ALA A 135 -1.37 -13.66 7.50
C ALA A 135 -0.41 -12.80 6.67
N GLU A 136 0.64 -13.39 6.10
CA GLU A 136 1.57 -12.68 5.23
C GLU A 136 0.88 -12.11 3.98
N SER A 137 0.04 -12.92 3.33
CA SER A 137 -0.69 -12.49 2.13
C SER A 137 -1.71 -11.39 2.45
N LEU A 138 -2.37 -11.49 3.60
CA LEU A 138 -3.33 -10.49 4.06
C LEU A 138 -2.63 -9.15 4.36
N ALA A 139 -1.49 -9.20 5.04
CA ALA A 139 -0.68 -8.03 5.33
C ALA A 139 -0.17 -7.35 4.06
N ALA A 140 0.38 -8.12 3.12
CA ALA A 140 0.88 -7.60 1.86
C ALA A 140 -0.21 -6.98 0.99
N ALA A 141 -1.41 -7.59 0.97
CA ALA A 141 -2.57 -7.01 0.31
C ALA A 141 -3.07 -5.73 0.99
N GLY A 142 -3.04 -5.68 2.33
CA GLY A 142 -3.38 -4.50 3.11
C GLY A 142 -2.44 -3.32 2.84
N ASN A 143 -1.14 -3.59 2.82
CA ASN A 143 -0.08 -2.59 2.61
C ASN A 143 -0.18 -1.84 1.27
N ILE A 144 -0.91 -2.36 0.29
CA ILE A 144 -1.14 -1.67 -1.00
C ILE A 144 -1.98 -0.41 -0.82
N PHE A 145 -2.92 -0.43 0.13
CA PHE A 145 -3.89 0.65 0.34
C PHE A 145 -3.67 1.37 1.68
N ILE A 146 -3.20 0.64 2.68
CA ILE A 146 -3.11 1.07 4.07
C ILE A 146 -1.62 1.14 4.47
N GLY A 147 -1.24 2.08 5.32
CA GLY A 147 0.16 2.30 5.68
C GLY A 147 0.79 1.20 6.53
N GLN A 148 2.11 1.26 6.64
CA GLN A 148 2.94 0.32 7.42
C GLN A 148 2.56 0.17 8.91
N THR A 149 1.90 1.18 9.49
CA THR A 149 1.44 1.17 10.89
C THR A 149 0.06 0.54 11.05
N GLU A 150 -0.73 0.51 9.98
CA GLU A 150 -2.14 0.15 9.99
C GLU A 150 -2.36 -1.26 9.41
N ALA A 151 -1.60 -1.63 8.37
CA ALA A 151 -1.67 -2.98 7.79
C ALA A 151 -1.37 -4.12 8.79
N PRO A 152 -0.43 -3.98 9.76
CA PRO A 152 -0.26 -4.99 10.80
C PRO A 152 -1.50 -5.21 11.66
N LEU A 153 -2.40 -4.22 11.79
CA LEU A 153 -3.63 -4.37 12.58
C LEU A 153 -4.58 -5.42 11.98
N LEU A 154 -4.56 -5.59 10.65
CA LEU A 154 -5.35 -6.59 9.94
C LEU A 154 -4.98 -8.03 10.34
N VAL A 155 -3.73 -8.21 10.72
CA VAL A 155 -3.11 -9.51 11.04
C VAL A 155 -2.70 -9.60 12.50
N LYS A 156 -3.11 -8.65 13.34
CA LYS A 156 -2.70 -8.54 14.75
C LYS A 156 -2.79 -9.86 15.54
N PRO A 157 -3.85 -10.69 15.39
CA PRO A 157 -3.92 -11.97 16.10
C PRO A 157 -2.84 -12.99 15.71
N TYR A 158 -2.23 -12.81 14.53
CA TYR A 158 -1.24 -13.73 13.96
C TYR A 158 0.19 -13.27 14.19
N ILE A 159 0.45 -11.99 14.45
CA ILE A 159 1.82 -11.43 14.58
C ILE A 159 2.67 -12.20 15.60
N THR A 160 2.10 -12.59 16.74
CA THR A 160 2.82 -13.31 17.79
C THR A 160 3.15 -14.76 17.43
N LYS A 161 2.49 -15.30 16.40
CA LYS A 161 2.68 -16.66 15.87
C LYS A 161 3.47 -16.68 14.57
N MET A 162 3.76 -15.52 13.99
CA MET A 162 4.46 -15.43 12.71
C MET A 162 5.90 -15.93 12.86
N SER A 163 6.36 -16.67 11.84
CA SER A 163 7.78 -16.98 11.69
C SER A 163 8.58 -15.69 11.48
N ARG A 164 9.90 -15.78 11.64
CA ARG A 164 10.78 -14.63 11.35
C ARG A 164 10.70 -14.20 9.89
N SER A 165 10.48 -15.13 8.97
CA SER A 165 10.34 -14.85 7.54
C SER A 165 9.03 -14.12 7.23
N GLU A 166 7.93 -14.53 7.87
CA GLU A 166 6.64 -13.82 7.77
C GLU A 166 6.71 -12.41 8.36
N LEU A 167 7.34 -12.24 9.52
CA LEU A 167 7.55 -10.93 10.14
C LEU A 167 8.39 -10.01 9.26
N LEU A 168 9.49 -10.51 8.67
CA LEU A 168 10.29 -9.73 7.74
C LEU A 168 9.46 -9.31 6.52
N SER A 169 8.61 -10.21 6.02
CA SER A 169 7.75 -9.93 4.86
C SER A 169 6.68 -8.89 5.17
N LEU A 170 6.09 -8.92 6.37
CA LEU A 170 5.20 -7.88 6.89
C LEU A 170 5.90 -6.52 6.95
N MET A 171 7.09 -6.46 7.52
CA MET A 171 7.89 -5.23 7.67
C MET A 171 8.35 -4.69 6.31
N ALA A 172 8.92 -5.55 5.46
CA ALA A 172 9.39 -5.17 4.14
C ALA A 172 8.22 -4.71 3.25
N GLY A 173 7.07 -5.37 3.35
CA GLY A 173 5.84 -5.00 2.65
C GLY A 173 5.41 -3.57 2.98
N GLY A 174 5.37 -3.21 4.27
CA GLY A 174 4.99 -1.86 4.70
C GLY A 174 6.00 -0.79 4.28
N MET A 175 7.29 -1.11 4.28
CA MET A 175 8.36 -0.17 3.88
C MET A 175 8.47 0.01 2.36
N ALA A 176 7.98 -0.95 1.58
CA ALA A 176 8.05 -0.92 0.12
C ALA A 176 6.86 -0.20 -0.54
N THR A 177 5.77 -0.02 0.19
CA THR A 177 4.54 0.64 -0.29
C THR A 177 4.38 2.03 0.31
N ILE A 178 3.42 2.79 -0.20
CA ILE A 178 3.05 4.11 0.30
C ILE A 178 1.61 4.11 0.78
N ALA A 179 1.36 4.71 1.93
CA ALA A 179 0.02 4.89 2.46
C ALA A 179 -0.77 5.89 1.58
N GLY A 180 -2.10 5.75 1.54
CA GLY A 180 -2.99 6.63 0.77
C GLY A 180 -2.78 8.13 1.05
N GLY A 181 -2.56 8.51 2.32
CA GLY A 181 -2.33 9.90 2.72
C GLY A 181 -1.02 10.50 2.16
N VAL A 182 0.06 9.72 2.10
CA VAL A 182 1.35 10.19 1.56
C VAL A 182 1.35 10.14 0.03
N LEU A 183 0.68 9.14 -0.55
CA LEU A 183 0.42 9.06 -1.99
C LEU A 183 -0.27 10.32 -2.50
N ALA A 184 -1.28 10.80 -1.77
CA ALA A 184 -1.96 12.05 -2.06
C ALA A 184 -1.04 13.27 -2.09
N ALA A 185 -0.19 13.39 -1.06
CA ALA A 185 0.77 14.47 -0.95
C ALA A 185 1.72 14.51 -2.16
N TYR A 186 2.23 13.35 -2.58
CA TYR A 186 3.09 13.26 -3.76
C TYR A 186 2.35 13.56 -5.06
N ILE A 187 1.08 13.18 -5.20
CA ILE A 187 0.27 13.56 -6.37
C ILE A 187 0.11 15.07 -6.43
N GLY A 188 -0.28 15.72 -5.32
CA GLY A 188 -0.45 17.17 -5.27
C GLY A 188 0.86 17.91 -5.51
N TYR A 189 1.96 17.46 -4.90
CA TYR A 189 3.27 18.08 -5.04
C TYR A 189 3.86 17.93 -6.45
N LEU A 190 3.83 16.72 -7.03
CA LEU A 190 4.41 16.46 -8.36
C LEU A 190 3.50 16.91 -9.50
N GLY A 191 2.18 16.81 -9.31
CA GLY A 191 1.18 17.23 -10.30
C GLY A 191 0.94 18.73 -10.31
N GLY A 192 1.20 19.43 -9.18
CA GLY A 192 0.85 20.84 -9.02
C GLY A 192 -0.65 21.05 -9.21
N ASP A 193 -1.04 22.15 -9.85
CA ASP A 193 -2.44 22.47 -10.16
C ASP A 193 -2.92 21.91 -11.52
N ASP A 194 -2.12 21.08 -12.20
CA ASP A 194 -2.46 20.50 -13.50
C ASP A 194 -3.15 19.12 -13.31
N PRO A 195 -4.45 18.99 -13.60
CA PRO A 195 -5.19 17.74 -13.39
C PRO A 195 -4.67 16.57 -14.24
N GLU A 196 -4.13 16.84 -15.43
CA GLU A 196 -3.59 15.78 -16.29
C GLU A 196 -2.30 15.21 -15.69
N ARG A 197 -1.45 16.07 -15.12
CA ARG A 197 -0.23 15.64 -14.42
C ARG A 197 -0.54 14.93 -13.11
N GLN A 198 -1.49 15.42 -12.34
CA GLN A 198 -1.94 14.74 -11.12
C GLN A 198 -2.43 13.33 -11.44
N LEU A 199 -3.26 13.17 -12.48
CA LEU A 199 -3.73 11.85 -12.92
C LEU A 199 -2.58 10.96 -13.41
N PHE A 200 -1.62 11.52 -14.14
CA PHE A 200 -0.41 10.81 -14.55
C PHE A 200 0.38 10.27 -13.36
N PHE A 201 0.70 11.11 -12.37
CA PHE A 201 1.43 10.69 -11.18
C PHE A 201 0.61 9.75 -10.30
N ALA A 202 -0.70 9.98 -10.15
CA ALA A 202 -1.59 9.09 -9.42
C ALA A 202 -1.56 7.67 -10.01
N LYS A 203 -1.68 7.55 -11.34
CA LYS A 203 -1.58 6.27 -12.03
C LYS A 203 -0.24 5.60 -11.77
N HIS A 204 0.87 6.32 -11.85
CA HIS A 204 2.21 5.76 -11.63
C HIS A 204 2.45 5.35 -10.18
N LEU A 205 2.05 6.17 -9.21
CA LEU A 205 2.22 5.90 -7.78
C LEU A 205 1.35 4.74 -7.31
N LEU A 206 0.10 4.68 -7.77
CA LEU A 206 -0.79 3.54 -7.48
C LEU A 206 -0.28 2.26 -8.12
N THR A 207 0.18 2.33 -9.38
CA THR A 207 0.82 1.18 -10.04
C THR A 207 2.05 0.72 -9.27
N ALA A 208 2.91 1.65 -8.85
CA ALA A 208 4.09 1.34 -8.06
C ALA A 208 3.73 0.67 -6.73
N SER A 209 2.74 1.17 -5.99
CA SER A 209 2.29 0.54 -4.73
C SER A 209 1.83 -0.90 -4.93
N VAL A 210 1.03 -1.17 -5.97
CA VAL A 210 0.55 -2.52 -6.30
C VAL A 210 1.69 -3.45 -6.70
N LEU A 211 2.67 -2.96 -7.47
CA LEU A 211 3.84 -3.74 -7.90
C LEU A 211 4.84 -3.97 -6.78
N SER A 212 4.91 -3.07 -5.80
CA SER A 212 5.80 -3.17 -4.63
C SER A 212 5.42 -4.32 -3.72
N ALA A 213 4.14 -4.65 -3.56
CA ALA A 213 3.71 -5.74 -2.68
C ALA A 213 4.35 -7.10 -3.03
N PRO A 214 4.22 -7.65 -4.26
CA PRO A 214 4.92 -8.87 -4.64
C PRO A 214 6.46 -8.69 -4.66
N ALA A 215 6.98 -7.50 -4.97
CA ALA A 215 8.42 -7.21 -4.94
C ALA A 215 9.01 -7.37 -3.53
N ALA A 216 8.31 -6.81 -2.54
CA ALA A 216 8.71 -6.83 -1.15
C ALA A 216 8.69 -8.26 -0.61
N LEU A 217 7.65 -9.02 -0.94
CA LEU A 217 7.51 -10.42 -0.57
C LEU A 217 8.65 -11.26 -1.12
N ILE A 218 8.94 -11.20 -2.42
CA ILE A 218 10.07 -11.96 -2.98
C ILE A 218 11.41 -11.50 -2.38
N SER A 219 11.58 -10.21 -2.11
CA SER A 219 12.82 -9.68 -1.54
C SER A 219 13.03 -10.18 -0.11
N ALA A 220 11.98 -10.15 0.71
CA ALA A 220 11.98 -10.69 2.05
C ALA A 220 12.25 -12.20 2.05
N LYS A 221 11.62 -12.96 1.15
CA LYS A 221 11.82 -14.42 1.04
C LYS A 221 13.17 -14.82 0.44
N ILE A 222 13.86 -13.92 -0.27
CA ILE A 222 15.26 -14.14 -0.64
C ILE A 222 16.17 -13.87 0.55
N LEU A 223 15.98 -12.75 1.26
CA LEU A 223 16.81 -12.35 2.41
C LEU A 223 16.68 -13.31 3.59
N LEU A 224 15.44 -13.72 3.91
CA LEU A 224 15.12 -14.63 5.00
C LEU A 224 14.10 -15.67 4.49
N PRO A 225 14.57 -16.74 3.84
CA PRO A 225 13.69 -17.78 3.30
C PRO A 225 12.88 -18.47 4.40
N GLU A 226 11.66 -18.87 4.05
CA GLU A 226 10.80 -19.63 4.95
C GLU A 226 11.36 -21.04 5.14
N THR A 227 11.58 -21.44 6.40
CA THR A 227 12.03 -22.79 6.77
C THR A 227 11.05 -23.52 7.69
N GLU A 228 10.00 -22.82 8.14
CA GLU A 228 8.98 -23.32 9.04
C GLU A 228 7.68 -23.59 8.28
N ASP A 229 6.86 -24.51 8.79
CA ASP A 229 5.52 -24.72 8.26
C ASP A 229 4.64 -23.52 8.62
N VAL A 230 3.95 -22.98 7.61
CA VAL A 230 3.14 -21.77 7.74
C VAL A 230 1.64 -22.07 7.66
N GLU A 231 0.87 -21.37 8.48
CA GLU A 231 -0.59 -21.47 8.45
C GLU A 231 -1.15 -20.85 7.16
N VAL A 232 -1.88 -21.67 6.39
CA VAL A 232 -2.40 -21.27 5.07
C VAL A 232 -3.65 -20.39 5.19
N VAL A 233 -4.32 -20.36 6.35
CA VAL A 233 -5.57 -19.61 6.55
C VAL A 233 -5.36 -18.54 7.60
N ALA A 234 -5.57 -17.29 7.20
CA ALA A 234 -5.79 -16.19 8.14
C ALA A 234 -7.19 -15.65 7.92
N GLU A 235 -7.96 -15.58 9.00
CA GLU A 235 -9.19 -14.82 9.04
C GLU A 235 -8.82 -13.35 9.23
N ILE A 236 -9.51 -12.47 8.51
CA ILE A 236 -9.38 -11.04 8.81
C ILE A 236 -9.97 -10.85 10.20
N SER A 237 -9.19 -10.31 11.14
CA SER A 237 -9.71 -10.00 12.46
C SER A 237 -10.89 -9.03 12.30
N SER A 238 -12.08 -9.43 12.72
CA SER A 238 -13.23 -8.54 12.82
C SER A 238 -13.01 -7.60 14.00
N GLN A 239 -12.13 -6.60 13.83
CA GLN A 239 -12.12 -5.46 14.73
C GLN A 239 -13.41 -4.69 14.49
N GLU A 240 -14.21 -4.50 15.55
CA GLU A 240 -15.37 -3.63 15.51
C GLU A 240 -14.88 -2.20 15.31
N MET A 241 -15.05 -1.66 14.10
CA MET A 241 -14.68 -0.26 13.79
C MET A 241 -15.78 0.70 14.23
N GLY A 242 -16.28 0.55 15.46
CA GLY A 242 -17.41 1.32 15.99
C GLY A 242 -18.78 0.70 15.73
N SER A 243 -19.77 1.26 16.41
CA SER A 243 -21.17 0.78 16.45
C SER A 243 -21.99 1.16 15.21
N ASN A 244 -21.63 2.25 14.54
CA ASN A 244 -22.30 2.78 13.36
C ASN A 244 -21.32 3.53 12.45
N ALA A 245 -21.76 3.95 11.26
CA ALA A 245 -20.91 4.61 10.28
C ALA A 245 -20.28 5.93 10.80
N LEU A 246 -21.00 6.72 11.59
CA LEU A 246 -20.46 7.98 12.15
C LEU A 246 -19.43 7.71 13.24
N ASP A 247 -19.68 6.68 14.05
CA ASP A 247 -18.73 6.20 15.06
C ASP A 247 -17.44 5.68 14.39
N ALA A 248 -17.56 4.91 13.31
CA ALA A 248 -16.41 4.46 12.50
C ALA A 248 -15.58 5.62 11.96
N ILE A 249 -16.24 6.64 11.38
CA ILE A 249 -15.57 7.85 10.89
C ILE A 249 -14.86 8.58 12.04
N SER A 250 -15.51 8.71 13.20
CA SER A 250 -14.96 9.41 14.37
C SER A 250 -13.72 8.71 14.93
N ASN A 251 -13.78 7.38 15.05
CA ASN A 251 -12.65 6.56 15.50
C ASN A 251 -11.49 6.62 14.51
N GLY A 252 -11.77 6.48 13.21
CA GLY A 252 -10.75 6.61 12.16
C GLY A 252 -10.13 8.01 12.11
N THR A 253 -10.93 9.07 12.27
CA THR A 253 -10.42 10.45 12.35
C THR A 253 -9.49 10.63 13.55
N THR A 254 -9.86 10.08 14.71
CA THR A 254 -9.07 10.19 15.95
C THR A 254 -7.72 9.50 15.81
N GLU A 255 -7.69 8.29 15.23
CA GLU A 255 -6.43 7.59 14.95
C GLU A 255 -5.61 8.33 13.88
N GLY A 256 -6.27 8.85 12.85
CA GLY A 256 -5.64 9.69 11.83
C GLY A 256 -4.98 10.95 12.40
N VAL A 257 -5.59 11.60 13.39
CA VAL A 257 -4.99 12.76 14.09
C VAL A 257 -3.73 12.36 14.84
N LYS A 258 -3.76 11.25 15.60
CA LYS A 258 -2.56 10.76 16.30
C LYS A 258 -1.45 10.44 15.32
N LEU A 259 -1.77 9.80 14.19
CA LEU A 259 -0.80 9.48 13.14
C LEU A 259 -0.22 10.76 12.53
N ALA A 260 -1.06 11.72 12.18
CA ALA A 260 -0.65 13.00 11.61
C ALA A 260 0.29 13.80 12.53
N VAL A 261 0.09 13.77 13.85
CA VAL A 261 0.96 14.46 14.82
C VAL A 261 2.31 13.74 14.99
N ASN A 262 2.35 12.42 14.80
CA ASN A 262 3.58 11.65 14.89
C ASN A 262 4.49 11.77 13.65
N VAL A 263 3.92 12.15 12.50
CA VAL A 263 4.61 12.37 11.22
C VAL A 263 5.25 13.75 11.20
#